data_AF-A0A9D6Q764-F1
#
_entry.id   AF-A0A9D6Q764-F1
#
_cell.length_a   1.000
_cell.length_b   1.000
_cell.length_c   1.000
_cell.angle_alpha   90.00
_cell.angle_beta   90.00
_cell.angle_gamma   90.00
#
_symmetry.space_group_name_H-M   'P 1'
#
loop_
_entity.id
_entity.type
_entity.pdbx_description
1 polymer ?
#
loop_
_entity_poly.entity_id
_entity_poly.type
_entity_poly.pdbx_seq_one_letter_code
_entity_poly.pdbx_strand_id
1 'polypeptide(L)'
;MIREATKRSEAPEAGADARCTHCGRVVRETIHTRSCYRVDYYELHTGPVEESTFRRSEDGPLHVYQRLLAPELVITCADCYREPAIQDERERRFRPEVAAVAEEASA
;
A
#
# COMPACT_ATOMS: atom_id res chain seq x y z
N MET A 1 -8.35 29.94 -19.53
CA MET A 1 -8.78 28.90 -18.56
C MET A 1 -7.54 28.13 -18.15
N ILE A 2 -7.04 28.43 -16.94
CA ILE A 2 -5.76 27.94 -16.42
C ILE A 2 -5.98 26.50 -15.97
N ARG A 3 -5.22 25.55 -16.54
CA ARG A 3 -5.20 24.16 -16.11
C ARG A 3 -4.61 24.12 -14.70
N GLU A 4 -5.44 23.81 -13.71
CA GLU A 4 -5.01 23.56 -12.35
C GLU A 4 -4.04 22.38 -12.36
N ALA A 5 -2.80 22.64 -11.95
CA ALA A 5 -1.80 21.62 -11.76
C ALA A 5 -2.31 20.68 -10.66
N THR A 6 -2.61 19.43 -11.03
CA THR A 6 -2.86 18.34 -10.08
C THR A 6 -1.70 18.31 -9.10
N LYS A 7 -1.96 18.81 -7.89
CA LYS A 7 -1.07 18.71 -6.75
C LYS A 7 -0.80 17.22 -6.56
N ARG A 8 0.40 16.76 -6.92
CA ARG A 8 0.89 15.43 -6.55
C ARG A 8 0.74 15.37 -5.04
N SER A 9 -0.17 14.53 -4.56
CA SER A 9 -0.26 14.17 -3.16
C SER A 9 1.07 13.52 -2.81
N GLU A 10 1.97 14.27 -2.19
CA GLU A 10 3.17 13.74 -1.58
C GLU A 10 2.68 12.79 -0.50
N ALA A 11 2.74 11.48 -0.79
CA ALA A 11 2.61 10.46 0.23
C ALA A 11 3.64 10.78 1.31
N PRO A 12 3.30 10.66 2.61
CA PRO A 12 4.25 10.97 3.66
C PRO A 12 5.42 10.02 3.50
N GLU A 13 6.54 10.54 2.99
CA GLU A 13 7.82 9.83 3.02
C GLU A 13 8.04 9.47 4.49
N ALA A 14 8.29 8.19 4.76
CA ALA A 14 8.51 7.69 6.10
C ALA A 14 9.69 8.44 6.73
N GLY A 15 9.38 9.52 7.45
CA GLY A 15 10.37 10.40 8.06
C GLY A 15 11.22 9.65 9.10
N ALA A 16 12.22 10.34 9.64
CA ALA A 16 13.24 9.81 10.56
C ALA A 16 12.72 9.05 11.80
N ASP A 17 11.41 9.03 12.05
CA ASP A 17 10.72 8.40 13.18
C ASP A 17 9.68 7.33 12.80
N ALA A 18 9.72 6.80 11.58
CA ALA A 18 8.84 5.71 11.16
C ALA A 18 8.94 4.50 12.09
N ARG A 19 7.81 3.91 12.48
CA ARG A 19 7.75 2.79 13.43
C ARG A 19 6.97 1.62 12.86
N CYS A 20 7.47 0.41 13.12
CA CYS A 20 6.74 -0.82 12.82
C CYS A 20 5.42 -0.82 13.59
N THR A 21 4.31 -1.02 12.88
CA THR A 21 2.95 -1.10 13.46
C THR A 21 2.79 -2.31 14.39
N HIS A 22 3.61 -3.35 14.20
CA HIS A 22 3.52 -4.62 14.93
C HIS A 22 4.31 -4.63 16.24
N CYS A 23 5.56 -4.14 16.20
CA CYS A 23 6.48 -4.21 17.35
C CYS A 23 6.93 -2.85 17.88
N GLY A 24 6.51 -1.74 17.26
CA GLY A 24 6.87 -0.38 17.67
C GLY A 24 8.32 0.03 17.40
N ARG A 25 9.16 -0.88 16.86
CA ARG A 25 10.57 -0.61 16.51
C ARG A 25 10.64 0.53 15.50
N VAL A 26 11.50 1.51 15.76
CA VAL A 26 11.85 2.54 14.78
C VAL A 26 12.58 1.87 13.61
N VAL A 27 12.11 2.13 12.39
CA VAL A 27 12.65 1.57 11.15
C VAL A 27 13.47 2.64 10.42
N ARG A 28 14.40 2.21 9.60
CA ARG A 28 15.32 3.05 8.82
C ARG A 28 15.13 2.79 7.34
N GLU A 29 15.48 3.76 6.50
CA GLU A 29 15.43 3.60 5.06
C GLU A 29 16.25 2.39 4.57
N THR A 30 15.87 1.90 3.39
CA THR A 30 16.60 0.82 2.72
C THR A 30 18.01 1.31 2.36
N ILE A 31 19.00 0.54 2.76
CA ILE A 31 20.41 0.82 2.45
C ILE A 31 20.77 0.09 1.17
N HIS A 32 21.16 0.84 0.15
CA HIS A 32 21.70 0.31 -1.10
C HIS A 32 23.11 0.87 -1.32
N THR A 33 24.11 -0.01 -1.27
CA THR A 33 25.51 0.31 -1.59
C THR A 33 26.05 -0.69 -2.59
N ARG A 34 27.22 -0.41 -3.16
CA ARG A 34 27.89 -1.33 -4.11
C ARG A 34 28.09 -2.75 -3.55
N SER A 35 28.21 -2.90 -2.23
CA SER A 35 28.50 -4.18 -1.57
C SER A 35 27.42 -4.62 -0.59
N CYS A 36 26.29 -3.90 -0.48
CA CYS A 36 25.25 -4.21 0.50
C CYS A 36 23.88 -3.78 -0.01
N TYR A 37 22.89 -4.63 0.23
CA TYR A 37 21.48 -4.30 0.08
C TYR A 37 20.76 -4.76 1.34
N ARG A 38 20.15 -3.83 2.09
CA ARG A 38 19.41 -4.13 3.31
C ARG A 38 18.12 -3.34 3.38
N VAL A 39 17.01 -4.08 3.36
CA VAL A 39 15.66 -3.58 3.62
C VAL A 39 15.39 -3.69 5.11
N ASP A 40 15.00 -2.58 5.75
CA ASP A 40 14.68 -2.57 7.19
C ASP A 40 13.17 -2.66 7.45
N TYR A 41 12.35 -2.27 6.47
CA TYR A 41 10.89 -2.31 6.55
C TYR A 41 10.21 -2.32 5.18
N TYR A 42 8.92 -2.63 5.20
CA TYR A 42 8.01 -2.62 4.06
C TYR A 42 6.82 -1.71 4.37
N GLU A 43 6.45 -0.88 3.40
CA GLU A 43 5.26 -0.03 3.44
C GLU A 43 4.10 -0.72 2.73
N LEU A 44 2.90 -0.58 3.26
CA LEU A 44 1.66 -0.93 2.59
C LEU A 44 0.69 0.23 2.73
N HIS A 45 0.28 0.79 1.61
CA HIS A 45 -0.88 1.67 1.55
C HIS A 45 -2.12 0.79 1.38
N THR A 46 -3.04 0.87 2.33
CA THR A 46 -4.28 0.09 2.39
C THR A 46 -5.42 1.00 2.84
N GLY A 47 -6.62 0.47 3.02
CA GLY A 47 -7.83 1.20 3.42
C GLY A 47 -9.01 0.88 2.50
N PRO A 48 -10.15 1.56 2.71
CA PRO A 48 -11.34 1.39 1.88
C PRO A 48 -11.07 1.70 0.40
N VAL A 49 -11.55 0.83 -0.47
CA VAL A 49 -11.42 0.97 -1.93
C VAL A 49 -12.79 1.04 -2.62
N GLU A 50 -12.82 1.67 -3.78
CA GLU A 50 -13.94 1.59 -4.73
C GLU A 50 -13.45 1.14 -6.10
N GLU A 51 -14.25 0.35 -6.81
CA GLU A 51 -13.95 0.06 -8.21
C GLU A 51 -14.10 1.35 -9.03
N SER A 52 -13.09 1.64 -9.85
CA SER A 52 -13.06 2.80 -10.73
C SER A 52 -12.61 2.37 -12.12
N THR A 53 -13.01 3.15 -13.12
CA THR A 53 -12.63 2.90 -14.50
C THR A 53 -11.95 4.10 -15.15
N PHE A 54 -10.98 3.84 -16.02
CA PHE A 54 -10.22 4.86 -16.73
C PHE A 54 -10.02 4.48 -18.19
N ARG A 55 -10.25 5.42 -19.10
CA ARG A 55 -9.86 5.33 -20.51
C ARG A 55 -8.84 6.42 -20.82
N ARG A 56 -7.72 6.04 -21.41
CA ARG A 56 -6.67 6.99 -21.84
C ARG A 56 -7.07 7.77 -23.09
N SER A 57 -7.85 7.14 -23.97
CA SER A 57 -8.38 7.68 -25.23
C SER A 57 -9.78 7.11 -25.46
N GLU A 58 -10.61 7.75 -26.28
CA GLU A 58 -12.00 7.32 -26.53
C GLU A 58 -12.08 5.87 -27.08
N ASP A 59 -11.18 5.52 -28.00
CA ASP A 59 -11.05 4.17 -28.58
C ASP A 59 -10.10 3.24 -27.80
N GLY A 60 -9.58 3.70 -26.65
CA GLY A 60 -8.65 2.93 -25.84
C GLY A 60 -9.35 1.85 -24.98
N PRO A 61 -8.61 0.85 -24.50
CA PRO A 61 -9.15 -0.13 -23.57
C PRO A 61 -9.65 0.56 -22.28
N LEU A 62 -10.77 0.06 -21.74
CA LEU A 62 -11.25 0.44 -20.41
C LEU A 62 -10.39 -0.26 -19.37
N HIS A 63 -9.66 0.51 -18.56
CA HIS A 63 -8.94 -0.01 -17.41
C HIS A 63 -9.86 0.01 -16.19
N VAL A 64 -10.00 -1.13 -15.52
CA VAL A 64 -10.69 -1.26 -14.24
C VAL A 64 -9.63 -1.37 -13.15
N TYR A 65 -9.77 -0.62 -12.06
CA TYR A 65 -8.83 -0.62 -10.94
C TYR A 65 -9.54 -0.31 -9.63
N GLN A 66 -8.92 -0.71 -8.52
CA GLN A 66 -9.36 -0.34 -7.17
C GLN A 66 -8.76 1.02 -6.80
N ARG A 67 -9.62 2.02 -6.60
CA ARG A 67 -9.21 3.34 -6.14
C ARG A 67 -9.23 3.37 -4.62
N LEU A 68 -8.08 3.69 -4.04
CA LEU A 68 -7.96 3.87 -2.59
C LEU A 68 -8.61 5.20 -2.17
N LEU A 69 -9.66 5.13 -1.35
CA LEU A 69 -10.46 6.28 -0.93
C LEU A 69 -9.83 7.01 0.27
N ALA A 70 -9.42 6.23 1.27
CA ALA A 70 -8.79 6.72 2.49
C ALA A 70 -7.52 5.91 2.74
N PRO A 71 -6.34 6.44 2.38
CA PRO A 71 -5.09 5.71 2.53
C PRO A 71 -4.67 5.60 3.99
N GLU A 72 -4.46 4.37 4.43
CA GLU A 72 -3.85 3.97 5.68
C GLU A 72 -2.45 3.40 5.40
N LEU A 73 -1.45 3.81 6.16
CA LEU A 73 -0.08 3.34 6.02
C LEU A 73 0.23 2.28 7.08
N VAL A 74 0.61 1.08 6.65
CA VAL A 74 1.08 -0.01 7.50
C VAL A 74 2.57 -0.24 7.29
N ILE A 75 3.35 0.05 8.32
CA ILE A 75 4.81 -0.13 8.31
C ILE A 75 5.14 -1.45 9.02
N THR A 76 5.81 -2.36 8.31
CA THR A 76 6.22 -3.65 8.88
C THR A 76 7.73 -3.79 8.77
N CYS A 77 8.44 -3.91 9.90
CA CYS A 77 9.88 -4.15 9.86
C CYS A 77 10.20 -5.52 9.24
N ALA A 78 11.41 -5.68 8.72
CA ALA A 78 11.83 -6.90 8.06
C ALA A 78 11.71 -8.16 8.95
N ASP A 79 11.87 -8.04 10.26
CA ASP A 79 11.72 -9.16 11.18
C ASP A 79 10.26 -9.56 11.36
N CYS A 80 9.36 -8.60 11.62
CA CYS A 80 7.92 -8.86 11.69
C CYS A 80 7.36 -9.37 10.35
N TYR A 81 7.91 -8.91 9.22
CA TYR A 81 7.47 -9.37 7.90
C TYR A 81 7.73 -10.87 7.68
N ARG A 82 8.71 -11.47 8.39
CA ARG A 82 8.97 -12.92 8.27
C ARG A 82 7.92 -13.78 8.96
N GLU A 83 7.09 -13.21 9.83
CA GLU A 83 6.02 -13.94 10.51
C GLU A 83 4.87 -14.23 9.51
N PRO A 84 4.49 -15.49 9.26
CA PRO A 84 3.46 -15.84 8.28
C PRO A 84 2.11 -15.15 8.57
N ALA A 85 1.70 -15.09 9.84
CA ALA A 85 0.45 -14.44 10.22
C ALA A 85 0.41 -12.95 9.83
N ILE A 86 1.57 -12.27 9.89
CA ILE A 86 1.69 -10.86 9.50
C ILE A 86 1.63 -10.73 7.96
N GLN A 87 2.18 -11.68 7.21
CA GLN A 87 2.03 -11.69 5.75
C GLN A 87 0.59 -11.91 5.33
N ASP A 88 -0.12 -12.86 5.96
CA ASP A 88 -1.52 -13.15 5.69
C ASP A 88 -2.44 -11.96 6.04
N GLU A 89 -2.17 -11.27 7.15
CA GLU A 89 -2.87 -10.03 7.49
C GLU A 89 -2.63 -8.93 6.45
N ARG A 90 -1.36 -8.74 6.02
CA ARG A 90 -1.01 -7.73 5.02
C ARG A 90 -1.63 -8.03 3.66
N GLU A 91 -1.65 -9.28 3.22
CA GLU A 91 -2.27 -9.68 1.96
C GLU A 91 -3.77 -9.41 1.98
N ARG A 92 -4.47 -9.73 3.08
CA ARG A 92 -5.90 -9.40 3.26
C ARG A 92 -6.17 -7.91 3.19
N ARG A 93 -5.29 -7.08 3.76
CA ARG A 93 -5.37 -5.62 3.67
C ARG A 93 -5.06 -5.09 2.28
N PHE A 94 -4.18 -5.76 1.52
CA PHE A 94 -3.85 -5.37 0.16
C PHE A 94 -4.96 -5.73 -0.84
N ARG A 95 -5.72 -6.79 -0.57
CA ARG A 95 -6.77 -7.33 -1.44
C ARG A 95 -8.13 -7.40 -0.74
N PRO A 96 -8.70 -6.25 -0.33
CA PRO A 96 -9.99 -6.23 0.35
C PRO A 96 -11.11 -6.83 -0.49
N GLU A 97 -11.01 -6.79 -1.83
CA GLU A 97 -12.00 -7.36 -2.75
C GLU A 97 -12.10 -8.89 -2.65
N VAL A 98 -11.02 -9.58 -2.29
CA VAL A 98 -11.03 -11.04 -2.14
C VAL A 98 -11.71 -11.46 -0.84
N ALA A 99 -11.53 -10.67 0.22
CA ALA A 99 -12.20 -10.90 1.50
C ALA A 99 -13.71 -10.66 1.40
N ALA A 100 -14.12 -9.56 0.74
CA ALA A 100 -15.54 -9.24 0.55
C ALA A 100 -16.29 -10.35 -0.20
N VAL A 101 -15.70 -10.89 -1.27
CA VAL A 101 -16.31 -11.98 -2.07
C VAL A 101 -16.44 -13.28 -1.25
N ALA A 102 -15.52 -13.57 -0.34
CA ALA A 102 -15.61 -14.74 0.53
C ALA A 102 -16.74 -14.62 1.58
N GLU A 103 -16.98 -13.40 2.08
CA GLU A 103 -18.09 -13.11 3.00
C GLU A 103 -19.45 -13.16 2.28
N GLU A 104 -19.54 -12.62 1.05
CA GLU A 104 -20.77 -12.68 0.23
C GLU A 104 -21.10 -14.12 -0.23
N ALA A 105 -20.09 -14.96 -0.50
CA ALA A 105 -20.29 -16.36 -0.88
C ALA A 105 -20.68 -17.28 0.29
N SER A 106 -20.54 -16.80 1.53
CA SER A 106 -20.87 -17.54 2.76
C SER A 106 -22.20 -17.09 3.40
N ALA A 107 -22.87 -16.09 2.80
CA ALA A 107 -24.17 -15.55 3.21
C ALA A 107 -25.30 -16.10 2.33
#